data_AF-A0A521W247-F1
#
_entry.id   AF-A0A521W247-F1
#
_cell.length_a   1.000
_cell.length_b   1.000
_cell.length_c   1.000
_cell.angle_alpha   90.00
_cell.angle_beta   90.00
_cell.angle_gamma   90.00
#
_symmetry.space_group_name_H-M   'P 1'
#
loop_
_entity.id
_entity.type
_entity.pdbx_description
1 polymer ?
#
loop_
_entity_poly.entity_id
_entity_poly.type
_entity_poly.pdbx_seq_one_letter_code
_entity_poly.pdbx_strand_id
1 'polypeptide(L)' 'GTAKALALMQAPSWNRPLLQELSQAMMDASICGLGQAAPNPALSVMKYFPHEVS' A
#
# COMPACT_ATOMS: atom_id res chain seq x y z
N GLY A 1 -2.22 -8.29 4.99
CA GLY A 1 -1.80 -7.13 4.20
C GLY A 1 -2.27 -5.83 4.82
N THR A 2 -3.58 -5.56 4.79
CA THR A 2 -4.20 -4.27 5.13
C THR A 2 -3.88 -3.75 6.53
N ALA A 3 -3.89 -4.60 7.57
CA ALA A 3 -3.50 -4.18 8.92
C ALA A 3 -2.03 -3.73 9.03
N LYS A 4 -1.12 -4.37 8.28
CA LYS A 4 0.29 -3.96 8.19
C LYS A 4 0.43 -2.64 7.42
N ALA A 5 -0.34 -2.47 6.35
CA ALA A 5 -0.37 -1.21 5.60
C ALA A 5 -0.85 -0.06 6.48
N LEU A 6 -1.90 -0.24 7.28
CA LEU A 6 -2.39 0.75 8.24
C LEU A 6 -1.27 1.19 9.20
N ALA A 7 -0.53 0.25 9.78
CA ALA A 7 0.56 0.57 10.70
C ALA A 7 1.67 1.40 10.02
N LEU A 8 1.97 1.13 8.74
CA LEU A 8 2.95 1.91 7.97
C LEU A 8 2.44 3.30 7.60
N MET A 9 1.13 3.44 7.36
CA MET A 9 0.47 4.69 6.95
C MET A 9 0.18 5.64 8.12
N GLN A 10 0.32 5.18 9.38
CA GLN A 10 0.20 6.03 10.58
C GLN A 10 1.38 6.98 10.77
N ALA A 11 2.52 6.72 10.12
CA ALA A 11 3.67 7.62 10.15
C ALA A 11 3.41 8.86 9.28
N PRO A 12 3.95 10.05 9.66
CA PRO A 12 3.84 11.26 8.84
C PRO A 12 4.45 11.11 7.45
N SER A 13 5.55 10.35 7.35
CA SER A 13 6.21 9.98 6.10
C SER A 13 6.06 8.48 5.90
N TRP A 14 5.53 8.08 4.75
CA TRP A 14 5.28 6.69 4.45
C TRP A 14 6.56 5.99 3.97
N ASN A 15 6.81 4.80 4.48
CA ASN A 15 7.87 3.93 3.95
C ASN A 15 7.44 3.34 2.60
N ARG A 16 7.67 4.10 1.51
CA ARG A 16 7.26 3.73 0.15
C ARG A 16 7.80 2.38 -0.30
N PRO A 17 9.11 2.05 -0.15
CA PRO A 17 9.62 0.75 -0.57
C PRO A 17 8.88 -0.41 0.12
N LEU A 18 8.67 -0.32 1.43
CA LEU A 18 8.00 -1.38 2.18
C LEU A 18 6.50 -1.48 1.86
N LEU A 19 5.82 -0.34 1.64
CA LEU A 19 4.43 -0.34 1.20
C LEU A 19 4.26 -0.92 -0.21
N GLN A 20 5.21 -0.70 -1.12
CA GLN A 20 5.20 -1.29 -2.46
C GLN A 20 5.41 -2.79 -2.41
N GLU A 21 6.38 -3.28 -1.64
CA GLU A 21 6.62 -4.72 -1.45
C GLU A 21 5.39 -5.40 -0.83
N LEU A 22 4.82 -4.80 0.22
CA LEU A 22 3.60 -5.31 0.85
C LEU A 22 2.42 -5.33 -0.12
N SER A 23 2.27 -4.28 -0.94
CA SER A 23 1.22 -4.20 -1.97
C SER A 23 1.38 -5.30 -3.01
N GLN A 24 2.60 -5.56 -3.46
CA GLN A 24 2.90 -6.63 -4.40
C GLN A 24 2.56 -8.00 -3.81
N ALA A 25 2.98 -8.29 -2.58
CA ALA A 25 2.63 -9.52 -1.90
C ALA A 25 1.11 -9.69 -1.71
N MET A 26 0.38 -8.59 -1.46
CA MET A 26 -1.09 -8.63 -1.41
C MET A 26 -1.71 -8.96 -2.76
N MET A 27 -1.19 -8.43 -3.86
CA MET A 27 -1.66 -8.73 -5.21
C MET A 27 -1.38 -10.19 -5.60
N ASP A 28 -0.17 -10.68 -5.36
CA ASP A 28 0.25 -12.00 -5.83
C ASP A 28 -0.33 -13.15 -4.99
N ALA A 29 -0.47 -12.98 -3.68
CA ALA A 29 -0.90 -14.06 -2.78
C ALA A 29 -2.42 -14.13 -2.56
N SER A 30 -3.17 -13.12 -3.00
CA SER A 30 -4.63 -13.09 -2.78
C SER A 30 -5.38 -13.94 -3.81
N ILE A 31 -6.17 -14.89 -3.31
CA ILE A 31 -7.01 -15.77 -4.14
C ILE A 31 -8.30 -15.12 -4.66
N CYS A 32 -8.62 -13.92 -4.18
CA CYS A 32 -9.83 -13.19 -4.57
C CYS A 32 -9.50 -11.75 -4.97
N GLY A 33 -10.37 -11.17 -5.81
CA GLY A 33 -10.16 -9.83 -6.36
C GLY A 33 -10.12 -8.71 -5.32
N LEU A 34 -10.79 -8.88 -4.16
CA LEU A 34 -10.74 -7.89 -3.09
C LEU A 34 -9.31 -7.75 -2.52
N GLY A 35 -8.63 -8.86 -2.26
CA GLY A 35 -7.26 -8.84 -1.75
C GLY A 35 -6.27 -8.27 -2.77
N GLN A 36 -6.50 -8.56 -4.06
CA GLN A 36 -5.71 -8.04 -5.17
C GLN A 36 -5.89 -6.54 -5.37
N ALA A 37 -7.12 -6.01 -5.20
CA ALA A 37 -7.41 -4.60 -5.40
C ALA A 37 -7.21 -3.73 -4.15
N ALA A 38 -7.11 -4.34 -2.96
CA ALA A 38 -6.92 -3.63 -1.69
C ALA A 38 -5.74 -2.63 -1.64
N PRO A 39 -4.57 -2.86 -2.27
CA PRO A 39 -3.48 -1.88 -2.26
C PRO A 39 -3.65 -0.71 -3.23
N ASN A 40 -4.63 -0.75 -4.15
CA ASN A 40 -4.81 0.27 -5.19
C ASN A 40 -4.91 1.71 -4.66
N PRO A 41 -5.65 1.99 -3.56
CA PRO A 41 -5.72 3.35 -3.01
C PRO A 41 -4.35 3.88 -2.57
N ALA A 42 -3.57 3.07 -1.82
CA ALA A 42 -2.25 3.46 -1.35
C ALA A 42 -1.26 3.66 -2.51
N LEU A 43 -1.28 2.76 -3.50
CA LEU A 43 -0.46 2.87 -4.71
C LEU A 43 -0.81 4.13 -5.51
N SER A 44 -2.10 4.45 -5.63
CA SER A 44 -2.58 5.65 -6.33
C SER A 44 -2.08 6.92 -5.64
N VAL A 45 -2.18 7.00 -4.31
CA VAL A 45 -1.66 8.14 -3.54
C VAL A 45 -0.15 8.28 -3.74
N MET A 46 0.62 7.21 -3.59
CA MET A 46 2.08 7.26 -3.78
C MET A 46 2.49 7.68 -5.20
N LYS A 47 1.68 7.36 -6.21
CA LYS A 47 1.91 7.68 -7.63
C LYS A 47 1.52 9.11 -7.99
N TYR A 48 0.34 9.55 -7.58
CA TYR A 48 -0.26 10.82 -8.03
C TYR A 48 -0.07 11.96 -7.04
N PHE A 49 0.11 11.65 -5.75
CA PHE A 49 0.25 12.63 -4.66
C PHE A 49 1.49 12.33 -3.81
N PRO A 50 2.69 12.22 -4.41
CA PRO A 50 3.86 11.80 -3.66
C PRO A 50 4.21 12.80 -2.54
N HIS A 51 4.00 14.10 -2.74
CA HIS A 51 4.35 15.10 -1.72
C HIS A 51 3.48 15.06 -0.45
N GLU A 52 2.29 14.45 -0.51
CA GLU A 52 1.37 14.33 0.64
C GLU A 52 1.79 13.25 1.64
N VAL A 53 2.68 12.33 1.23
CA VAL A 53 3.05 11.13 2.00
C VAL A 53 4.57 10.94 2.11
N SER A 54 5.36 11.95 1.72
CA SER A 54 6.82 11.95 1.77
C SER A 54 7.34 12.74 2.96
#